data_AF-A0A962N7K0-F1
#
_entry.id   AF-A0A962N7K0-F1
#
_cell.length_a   1.000
_cell.length_b   1.000
_cell.length_c   1.000
_cell.angle_alpha   90.00
_cell.angle_beta   90.00
_cell.angle_gamma   90.00
#
_symmetry.space_group_name_H-M   'P 1'
#
loop_
_entity.id
_entity.type
_entity.pdbx_description
1 polymer ?
#
loop_
_entity_poly.entity_id
_entity_poly.type
_entity_poly.pdbx_seq_one_letter_code
_entity_poly.pdbx_strand_id
1 'polypeptide(L)'
;LTASVAAVWTQSLLAGLAAIWGGAAVVLGQALFAWRQFAGMAPAAAMLRRFFGAAALKWLVLFAVFGTGLIGLGLPAAGLLVGLIAAQLAGMWALLRYG
;
A
#
# COMPACT_ATOMS: atom_id res chain seq x y z
N LEU A 1 -26.68 3.92 -26.33
CA LEU A 1 -25.79 2.76 -26.12
C LEU A 1 -24.32 3.12 -26.08
N THR A 2 -23.83 4.04 -26.92
CA THR A 2 -22.41 4.45 -26.95
C THR A 2 -21.94 5.24 -25.71
N ALA A 3 -22.74 6.18 -25.22
CA ALA A 3 -22.38 7.00 -24.05
C ALA A 3 -22.28 6.19 -22.73
N SER A 4 -23.17 5.23 -22.53
CA SER A 4 -23.16 4.35 -21.34
C SER A 4 -21.94 3.42 -21.33
N VAL A 5 -21.54 2.91 -22.50
CA VAL A 5 -20.34 2.06 -22.63
C VAL A 5 -19.08 2.86 -22.34
N ALA A 6 -18.96 4.08 -22.88
CA ALA A 6 -17.81 4.96 -22.61
C ALA A 6 -17.70 5.34 -21.13
N ALA A 7 -18.84 5.62 -20.47
CA ALA A 7 -18.87 5.91 -19.04
C ALA A 7 -18.42 4.73 -18.19
N VAL A 8 -18.89 3.51 -18.48
CA VAL A 8 -18.45 2.29 -17.78
C VAL A 8 -16.95 2.07 -17.96
N TRP A 9 -16.44 2.23 -19.18
CA TRP A 9 -15.01 2.04 -19.48
C TRP A 9 -14.12 3.01 -18.68
N THR A 10 -14.53 4.27 -18.61
CA THR A 10 -13.82 5.31 -17.86
C THR A 10 -13.81 4.99 -16.35
N GLN A 11 -14.96 4.55 -15.81
CA GLN A 11 -15.05 4.14 -14.40
C GLN A 11 -14.19 2.90 -14.10
N SER A 12 -14.16 1.91 -15.01
CA SER A 12 -13.30 0.74 -14.88
C SER A 12 -11.82 1.11 -14.88
N LEU A 13 -11.40 2.05 -15.73
CA LEU A 13 -10.02 2.52 -15.77
C LEU A 13 -9.62 3.23 -14.46
N LEU A 14 -10.48 4.12 -13.96
CA LEU A 14 -10.26 4.78 -12.67
C LEU A 14 -10.21 3.78 -11.51
N ALA A 15 -11.06 2.76 -11.52
CA ALA A 15 -11.02 1.69 -10.53
C ALA A 15 -9.73 0.87 -10.60
N GLY A 16 -9.24 0.58 -11.81
CA GLY A 16 -7.95 -0.10 -12.02
C GLY A 16 -6.77 0.71 -11.51
N LEU A 17 -6.72 2.01 -11.84
CA LEU A 17 -5.69 2.93 -11.34
C LEU A 17 -5.73 3.05 -9.82
N ALA A 18 -6.93 3.13 -9.25
CA ALA A 18 -7.13 3.14 -7.80
C ALA A 18 -6.60 1.84 -7.15
N ALA A 19 -6.85 0.68 -7.75
CA ALA A 19 -6.30 -0.59 -7.25
C ALA A 19 -4.77 -0.63 -7.30
N ILE A 20 -4.16 -0.16 -8.39
CA ILE A 20 -2.69 -0.07 -8.48
C ILE A 20 -2.16 0.86 -7.38
N TRP A 21 -2.80 2.00 -7.17
CA TRP A 21 -2.39 3.00 -6.18
C TRP A 21 -2.53 2.48 -4.74
N GLY A 22 -3.64 1.81 -4.43
CA GLY A 22 -3.86 1.16 -3.14
C GLY A 22 -2.81 0.09 -2.84
N GLY A 23 -2.42 -0.69 -3.85
CA GLY A 23 -1.34 -1.66 -3.74
C GLY A 23 0.03 -0.99 -3.54
N ALA A 24 0.31 0.10 -4.26
CA ALA A 24 1.55 0.86 -4.13
C ALA A 24 1.74 1.43 -2.72
N ALA A 25 0.67 1.89 -2.06
CA ALA A 25 0.72 2.35 -0.67
C ALA A 25 1.24 1.26 0.29
N VAL A 26 0.79 0.02 0.09
CA VAL A 26 1.24 -1.14 0.88
C VAL A 26 2.69 -1.47 0.57
N VAL A 27 3.06 -1.57 -0.71
CA VAL A 27 4.44 -1.90 -1.14
C VAL A 27 5.44 -0.88 -0.59
N LEU A 28 5.14 0.42 -0.68
CA LEU A 28 6.02 1.47 -0.18
C LEU A 28 6.16 1.42 1.35
N GLY A 29 5.05 1.22 2.07
CA GLY A 29 5.08 1.06 3.53
C GLY A 29 5.93 -0.15 3.95
N GLN A 30 5.79 -1.28 3.26
CA GLN A 30 6.57 -2.50 3.55
C GLN A 30 8.05 -2.36 3.17
N ALA A 31 8.36 -1.76 2.03
CA ALA A 31 9.73 -1.52 1.60
C ALA A 31 10.48 -0.61 2.59
N LEU A 32 9.83 0.46 3.05
CA LEU A 32 10.41 1.38 4.02
C LEU A 32 10.59 0.73 5.40
N PHE A 33 9.63 -0.11 5.81
CA PHE A 33 9.74 -0.92 7.02
C PHE A 33 10.96 -1.83 6.98
N ALA A 34 11.07 -2.65 5.92
CA ALA A 34 12.18 -3.56 5.71
C ALA A 34 13.50 -2.79 5.67
N TRP A 35 13.59 -1.72 4.89
CA TRP A 35 14.80 -0.92 4.80
C TRP A 35 15.24 -0.36 6.16
N ARG A 36 14.31 0.21 6.95
CA ARG A 36 14.64 0.70 8.31
C ARG A 36 15.01 -0.41 9.27
N GLN A 37 14.36 -1.57 9.19
CA GLN A 37 14.62 -2.70 10.06
C GLN A 37 15.99 -3.33 9.76
N PHE A 38 16.37 -3.42 8.49
CA PHE A 38 17.65 -3.98 8.05
C PHE A 38 18.80 -2.94 7.99
N ALA A 39 18.52 -1.65 8.20
CA ALA A 39 19.53 -0.60 8.28
C ALA A 39 20.35 -0.68 9.59
N GLY A 40 21.33 -1.59 9.59
CA GLY A 40 22.40 -1.71 10.60
C GLY A 40 22.08 -2.64 11.76
N MET A 41 23.07 -3.45 12.17
CA MET A 41 23.03 -4.36 13.32
C MET A 41 23.03 -3.55 14.63
N ALA A 42 21.85 -3.13 15.09
CA ALA A 42 21.73 -2.48 16.40
C ALA A 42 21.78 -3.52 17.52
N PRO A 43 22.39 -3.20 18.69
CA PRO A 43 22.35 -4.07 19.86
C PRO A 43 20.91 -4.32 20.31
N ALA A 44 20.63 -5.55 20.78
CA ALA A 44 19.29 -6.08 21.03
C ALA A 44 18.37 -5.16 21.89
N ALA A 45 18.94 -4.39 22.82
CA ALA A 45 18.20 -3.45 23.67
C ALA A 45 17.56 -2.27 22.90
N ALA A 46 18.13 -1.84 21.77
CA ALA A 46 17.56 -0.78 20.92
C ALA A 46 16.58 -1.30 19.85
N MET A 47 16.41 -2.63 19.78
CA MET A 47 15.70 -3.31 18.71
C MET A 47 14.18 -3.09 18.79
N LEU A 48 13.59 -3.08 19.99
CA LEU A 48 12.16 -2.74 20.17
C LEU A 48 11.87 -1.32 19.70
N ARG A 49 12.67 -0.33 20.12
CA ARG A 49 12.42 1.08 19.79
C ARG A 49 12.55 1.34 18.29
N ARG A 50 13.50 0.67 17.62
CA ARG A 50 13.62 0.68 16.16
C ARG A 50 12.45 -0.02 15.47
N PHE A 51 12.00 -1.15 15.99
CA PHE A 51 10.86 -1.88 15.43
C PHE A 51 9.58 -1.05 15.49
N PHE A 52 9.25 -0.47 16.65
CA PHE A 52 8.10 0.42 16.80
C PHE A 52 8.23 1.68 15.95
N GLY A 53 9.42 2.28 15.87
CA GLY A 53 9.68 3.43 15.00
C GLY A 53 9.51 3.11 13.51
N ALA A 54 10.02 1.96 13.06
CA ALA A 54 9.86 1.49 11.70
C ALA A 54 8.39 1.15 11.39
N ALA A 55 7.68 0.51 12.32
CA ALA A 55 6.26 0.19 12.17
C ALA A 55 5.40 1.46 12.10
N ALA A 56 5.65 2.44 12.97
CA ALA A 56 4.97 3.73 12.92
C ALA A 56 5.21 4.45 11.59
N LEU A 57 6.46 4.44 11.09
CA LEU A 57 6.79 5.04 9.81
C LEU A 57 6.13 4.33 8.62
N LYS A 58 6.05 2.99 8.66
CA LYS A 58 5.30 2.19 7.67
C LYS A 58 3.85 2.64 7.57
N TRP A 59 3.17 2.75 8.71
CA TRP A 59 1.78 3.17 8.75
C TRP A 59 1.62 4.62 8.30
N LEU A 60 2.53 5.52 8.70
CA LEU A 60 2.52 6.91 8.27
C LEU A 60 2.66 7.04 6.75
N VAL A 61 3.59 6.30 6.13
CA VAL A 61 3.74 6.29 4.67
C VAL A 61 2.57 5.64 3.98
N LEU A 62 2.04 4.53 4.50
CA LEU A 62 0.84 3.90 3.96
C LEU A 62 -0.33 4.89 3.94
N PHE A 63 -0.61 5.57 5.05
CA PHE A 63 -1.69 6.55 5.13
C PHE A 63 -1.44 7.78 4.26
N ALA A 64 -0.19 8.25 4.16
CA ALA A 64 0.15 9.37 3.28
C ALA A 64 -0.06 9.02 1.80
N VAL A 65 0.41 7.86 1.34
CA VAL A 65 0.25 7.41 -0.06
C VAL A 65 -1.21 7.07 -0.36
N PHE A 66 -1.90 6.41 0.55
CA PHE A 66 -3.32 6.11 0.39
C PHE A 66 -4.17 7.40 0.37
N GLY A 67 -3.90 8.32 1.30
CA GLY A 67 -4.56 9.62 1.42
C GLY A 67 -4.31 10.53 0.21
N THR A 68 -3.10 10.53 -0.35
CA THR A 68 -2.82 11.27 -1.60
C THR A 68 -3.60 10.69 -2.78
N GLY A 69 -3.78 9.37 -2.85
CA GLY A 69 -4.64 8.74 -3.86
C GLY A 69 -6.11 9.14 -3.70
N LEU A 70 -6.62 9.12 -2.46
CA LEU A 70 -8.01 9.41 -2.16
C LEU A 70 -8.36 10.90 -2.31
N ILE A 71 -7.57 11.77 -1.68
CA ILE A 71 -7.86 13.20 -1.55
C ILE A 71 -7.18 14.00 -2.65
N GLY A 72 -5.91 13.69 -2.94
CA GLY A 72 -5.11 14.44 -3.93
C GLY A 72 -5.47 14.10 -5.37
N LEU A 73 -5.66 12.82 -5.67
CA LEU A 73 -5.96 12.33 -7.03
C LEU A 73 -7.45 12.03 -7.25
N GLY A 74 -8.28 12.10 -6.21
CA GLY A 74 -9.72 11.83 -6.31
C GLY A 74 -10.05 10.40 -6.75
N LEU A 75 -9.17 9.44 -6.48
CA LEU A 75 -9.36 8.05 -6.91
C LEU A 75 -10.51 7.38 -6.16
N PRO A 76 -11.27 6.49 -6.82
CA PRO A 76 -12.39 5.79 -6.19
C PRO A 76 -11.91 4.94 -4.99
N ALA A 77 -12.48 5.22 -3.82
CA ALA A 77 -12.12 4.56 -2.56
C ALA A 77 -12.23 3.03 -2.63
N ALA A 78 -13.25 2.51 -3.32
CA ALA A 78 -13.43 1.07 -3.50
C ALA A 78 -12.24 0.44 -4.24
N GLY A 79 -11.74 1.08 -5.31
CA GLY A 79 -10.55 0.60 -6.02
C GLY A 79 -9.31 0.64 -5.15
N LEU A 80 -9.09 1.74 -4.41
CA LEU A 80 -7.98 1.88 -3.46
C LEU A 80 -7.97 0.76 -2.41
N LEU A 81 -9.14 0.44 -1.83
CA LEU A 81 -9.27 -0.63 -0.85
C LEU A 81 -9.00 -2.01 -1.45
N VAL A 82 -9.50 -2.28 -2.66
CA VAL A 82 -9.22 -3.53 -3.38
C VAL A 82 -7.72 -3.71 -3.59
N GLY A 83 -7.04 -2.65 -4.03
CA GLY A 83 -5.58 -2.63 -4.18
C GLY A 83 -4.83 -2.93 -2.88
N LEU A 84 -5.24 -2.26 -1.81
CA LEU A 84 -4.65 -2.43 -0.48
C LEU A 84 -4.83 -3.87 0.04
N ILE A 85 -6.04 -4.42 -0.06
CA ILE A 85 -6.34 -5.79 0.38
C ILE A 85 -5.56 -6.80 -0.46
N ALA A 86 -5.57 -6.64 -1.79
CA ALA A 86 -4.85 -7.54 -2.69
C ALA A 86 -3.34 -7.55 -2.40
N ALA A 87 -2.73 -6.39 -2.16
CA ALA A 87 -1.31 -6.30 -1.81
C ALA A 87 -0.99 -6.96 -0.45
N GLN A 88 -1.88 -6.82 0.53
CA GLN A 88 -1.73 -7.49 1.83
C GLN A 88 -1.83 -9.01 1.71
N LEU A 89 -2.81 -9.51 0.95
CA LEU A 89 -2.95 -10.94 0.66
C LEU A 89 -1.76 -11.49 -0.12
N ALA A 90 -1.27 -10.74 -1.11
CA ALA A 90 -0.07 -11.11 -1.86
C ALA A 90 1.17 -11.17 -0.96
N GLY A 91 1.33 -10.22 -0.03
CA GLY A 91 2.39 -10.24 0.97
C GLY A 91 2.30 -11.44 1.90
N MET A 92 1.10 -11.75 2.41
CA MET A 92 0.85 -12.94 3.22
C MET A 92 1.18 -14.23 2.44
N TRP A 93 0.73 -14.32 1.20
CA TRP A 93 1.01 -15.47 0.33
C TRP A 93 2.50 -15.64 0.05
N ALA A 94 3.22 -14.54 -0.18
CA ALA A 94 4.66 -14.56 -0.37
C ALA A 94 5.39 -15.09 0.88
N LEU A 95 4.94 -14.69 2.08
CA LEU A 95 5.48 -15.24 3.34
C LEU A 95 5.20 -16.73 3.48
N LEU A 96 4.01 -17.21 3.13
CA LEU A 96 3.69 -18.64 3.18
C LEU A 96 4.50 -19.47 2.17
N ARG A 97 4.89 -18.87 1.03
CA ARG A 97 5.62 -19.57 -0.03
C ARG A 97 7.14 -19.50 0.11
N TYR A 98 7.67 -18.42 0.69
CA TYR A 98 9.10 -18.11 0.70
C TYR A 98 9.69 -17.83 2.08
N GLY A 99 8.87 -17.76 3.14
CA GLY A 99 9.29 -17.61 4.54
C GLY A 99 9.48 -18.96 5.21
#